data_AF-A0A0X1KMC3-F1
#
_entry.id   AF-A0A0X1KMC3-F1
#
_cell.length_a   1.000
_cell.length_b   1.000
_cell.length_c   1.000
_cell.angle_alpha   90.00
_cell.angle_beta   90.00
_cell.angle_gamma   90.00
#
_symmetry.space_group_name_H-M   'P 1'
#
loop_
_entity.id
_entity.type
_entity.pdbx_description
1 polymer ?
#
loop_
_entity_poly.entity_id
_entity_poly.type
_entity_poly.pdbx_seq_one_letter_code
_entity_poly.pdbx_strand_id
1 'polypeptide(L)'
;MELSLRPIGVIRSPYKSPSECPRQGRLSDELSVVEVFPEFEEGLKDIETCTHLIVLYWLDWAKRDVLTAVPPHDGREHGVFATRSPHRPNPIGFAVVELLERRGRELVVKWLDAVNGTLVLDIKPYSSAIDCVENARVGWFEEVDRK
;
A
#
# COMPACT_ATOMS: atom_id res chain seq x y z
N MET A 1 -24.87 2.26 -9.11
CA MET A 1 -24.39 2.85 -7.83
C MET A 1 -23.08 3.55 -8.13
N GLU A 2 -22.91 4.78 -7.64
CA GLU A 2 -21.70 5.58 -7.84
C GLU A 2 -20.96 5.66 -6.50
N LEU A 3 -19.66 5.38 -6.52
CA LEU A 3 -18.76 5.53 -5.38
C LEU A 3 -17.72 6.59 -5.76
N SER A 4 -17.65 7.67 -4.99
CA SER A 4 -16.65 8.73 -5.15
C SER A 4 -15.71 8.71 -3.95
N LEU A 5 -14.41 8.73 -4.21
CA LEU A 5 -13.36 8.78 -3.19
C LEU A 5 -12.76 10.17 -3.14
N ARG A 6 -12.55 10.69 -1.93
CA ARG A 6 -11.87 11.97 -1.70
C ARG A 6 -10.45 11.69 -1.22
N PRO A 7 -9.40 12.01 -2.00
CA PRO A 7 -8.03 11.89 -1.56
C PRO A 7 -7.76 12.75 -0.32
N ILE A 8 -7.00 12.21 0.62
CA ILE A 8 -6.66 12.90 1.87
C ILE A 8 -5.21 13.39 1.91
N GLY A 9 -4.42 13.06 0.90
CA GLY A 9 -3.01 13.41 0.83
C GLY A 9 -2.33 12.87 -0.41
N VAL A 10 -1.01 13.00 -0.43
CA VAL A 10 -0.13 12.55 -1.51
C VAL A 10 1.11 11.89 -0.95
N ILE A 11 1.61 10.88 -1.65
CA ILE A 11 2.86 10.20 -1.34
C ILE A 11 4.01 10.90 -2.07
N ARG A 12 5.07 11.24 -1.34
CA ARG A 12 6.38 11.63 -1.90
C ARG A 12 7.35 10.46 -1.71
N SER A 13 7.83 9.89 -2.80
CA SER A 13 8.72 8.72 -2.77
C SER A 13 9.86 8.89 -3.77
N PRO A 14 10.94 8.08 -3.68
CA PRO A 14 12.01 8.14 -4.68
C PRO A 14 11.57 7.59 -6.04
N TYR A 15 10.56 6.72 -6.09
CA TYR A 15 10.15 6.00 -7.29
C TYR A 15 9.41 6.91 -8.28
N LYS A 16 9.95 7.06 -9.50
CA LYS A 16 9.36 7.90 -10.57
C LYS A 16 8.43 7.13 -11.50
N SER A 17 8.51 5.81 -11.48
CA SER A 17 7.70 4.93 -12.32
C SER A 17 7.32 3.63 -11.59
N PRO A 18 6.26 2.93 -12.02
CA PRO A 18 5.89 1.63 -11.45
C PRO A 18 7.01 0.59 -11.48
N SER A 19 7.90 0.64 -12.48
CA SER A 19 9.06 -0.25 -12.60
C SER A 19 10.16 0.01 -11.58
N GLU A 20 10.22 1.21 -11.00
CA GLU A 20 11.18 1.56 -9.94
C GLU A 20 10.68 1.20 -8.55
N CYS A 21 9.37 0.96 -8.39
CA CYS A 21 8.80 0.58 -7.10
C CYS A 21 9.25 -0.82 -6.71
N PRO A 22 9.57 -1.06 -5.42
CA PRO A 22 9.82 -2.41 -4.94
C PRO A 22 8.54 -3.23 -5.10
N ARG A 23 8.70 -4.54 -5.30
CA ARG A 23 7.55 -5.45 -5.47
C ARG A 23 6.58 -5.42 -4.29
N GLN A 24 7.12 -5.24 -3.08
CA GLN A 24 6.38 -4.99 -1.84
C GLN A 24 7.20 -4.01 -1.03
N GLY A 25 6.56 -3.00 -0.45
CA GLY A 25 7.25 -1.94 0.29
C GLY A 25 8.10 -2.49 1.42
N ARG A 26 7.63 -3.54 2.11
CA ARG A 26 8.34 -4.22 3.21
C ARG A 26 9.73 -4.76 2.86
N LEU A 27 10.05 -4.88 1.56
CA LEU A 27 11.33 -5.34 1.03
C LEU A 27 12.29 -4.19 0.68
N SER A 28 11.95 -2.95 1.04
CA SER A 28 12.76 -1.75 0.78
C SER A 28 12.94 -0.93 2.06
N ASP A 29 14.12 -0.34 2.23
CA ASP A 29 14.45 0.59 3.31
C ASP A 29 14.36 2.06 2.89
N GLU A 30 14.00 2.33 1.63
CA GLU A 30 13.84 3.68 1.10
C GLU A 30 12.76 4.46 1.86
N LEU A 31 13.06 5.72 2.15
CA LEU A 31 12.15 6.60 2.85
C LEU A 31 11.09 7.17 1.90
N SER A 32 9.88 7.29 2.40
CA SER A 32 8.80 8.01 1.73
C SER A 32 8.11 8.94 2.74
N VAL A 33 7.38 9.93 2.22
CA VAL A 33 6.57 10.84 3.01
C VAL A 33 5.11 10.69 2.60
N VAL A 34 4.24 10.45 3.57
CA VAL A 34 2.79 10.57 3.40
C VAL A 34 2.41 11.99 3.82
N GLU A 35 2.15 12.86 2.85
CA GLU A 35 1.80 14.26 3.06
C GLU A 35 0.27 14.39 3.08
N VAL A 36 -0.33 14.61 4.25
CA VAL A 36 -1.78 14.80 4.42
C VAL A 36 -2.18 16.22 4.02
N PHE A 37 -3.28 16.40 3.29
CA PHE A 37 -3.73 17.74 2.88
C PHE A 37 -4.19 18.58 4.07
N PRO A 38 -4.06 19.93 4.00
CA PRO A 38 -4.35 20.82 5.14
C PRO A 38 -5.71 20.62 5.78
N GLU A 39 -6.76 20.38 5.01
CA GLU A 39 -8.11 20.20 5.57
C GLU A 39 -8.31 18.93 6.39
N PHE A 40 -7.35 17.99 6.36
CA PHE A 40 -7.41 16.71 7.06
C PHE A 40 -6.36 16.60 8.17
N GLU A 41 -5.58 17.66 8.42
CA GLU A 41 -4.49 17.65 9.40
C GLU A 41 -4.97 17.28 10.81
N GLU A 42 -6.15 17.73 11.22
CA GLU A 42 -6.73 17.39 12.53
C GLU A 42 -6.87 15.87 12.73
N GLY A 43 -7.08 15.11 11.64
CA GLY A 43 -7.15 13.65 11.64
C GLY A 43 -5.85 12.95 12.03
N LEU A 44 -4.72 13.67 12.07
CA LEU A 44 -3.42 13.15 12.52
C LEU A 44 -3.21 13.25 14.04
N LYS A 45 -4.19 13.75 14.81
CA LYS A 45 -4.06 13.82 16.27
C LYS A 45 -3.69 12.45 16.85
N ASP A 46 -2.68 12.43 17.74
CA ASP A 46 -2.15 11.26 18.45
C ASP A 46 -1.49 10.17 17.55
N ILE A 47 -1.26 10.43 16.26
CA ILE A 47 -0.71 9.42 15.34
C ILE A 47 0.71 8.98 15.71
N GLU A 48 1.50 9.83 16.36
CA GLU A 48 2.84 9.52 16.86
C GLU A 48 2.85 8.46 17.97
N THR A 49 1.70 8.14 18.56
CA THR A 49 1.56 7.03 19.50
C THR A 49 1.59 5.66 18.79
N CYS A 50 1.48 5.64 17.47
CA CYS A 50 1.54 4.43 16.63
C CYS A 50 2.94 4.26 16.05
N THR A 51 3.52 3.07 16.17
CA THR A 51 4.78 2.73 15.49
C THR A 51 4.56 2.30 14.04
N HIS A 52 3.38 1.78 13.73
CA HIS A 52 3.02 1.27 12.41
C HIS A 52 1.64 1.75 11.99
N LEU A 53 1.50 2.00 10.69
CA LEU A 53 0.26 2.47 10.08
C LEU A 53 -0.10 1.57 8.89
N ILE A 54 -1.39 1.42 8.64
CA ILE A 54 -1.92 0.99 7.35
C ILE A 54 -2.14 2.24 6.52
N VAL A 55 -1.61 2.26 5.30
CA VAL A 55 -1.84 3.34 4.31
C VAL A 55 -2.54 2.74 3.11
N LEU A 56 -3.72 3.29 2.78
CA LEU A 56 -4.45 2.98 1.57
C LEU A 56 -4.24 4.10 0.55
N TYR A 57 -3.92 3.74 -0.68
CA TYR A 57 -3.56 4.71 -1.71
C TYR A 57 -4.06 4.28 -3.09
N TRP A 58 -4.18 5.22 -4.04
CA TRP A 58 -4.81 4.99 -5.33
C TRP A 58 -3.80 4.85 -6.46
N LEU A 59 -3.67 3.65 -7.01
CA LEU A 59 -2.76 3.34 -8.13
C LEU A 59 -3.43 3.75 -9.45
N ASP A 60 -3.39 5.04 -9.74
CA ASP A 60 -4.01 5.70 -10.90
C ASP A 60 -3.57 5.16 -12.27
N TRP A 61 -2.33 4.67 -12.36
CA TRP A 61 -1.76 4.06 -13.57
C TRP A 61 -2.23 2.62 -13.82
N ALA A 62 -2.91 1.98 -12.86
CA ALA A 62 -3.27 0.57 -12.98
C ALA A 62 -4.45 0.34 -13.92
N LYS A 63 -4.36 -0.72 -14.73
CA LYS A 63 -5.48 -1.21 -15.55
C LYS A 63 -6.59 -1.76 -14.65
N ARG A 64 -7.83 -1.32 -14.90
CA ARG A 64 -9.00 -1.59 -14.05
C ARG A 64 -9.94 -2.67 -14.60
N ASP A 65 -9.74 -3.07 -15.84
CA ASP A 65 -10.47 -4.12 -16.56
C ASP A 65 -9.82 -5.51 -16.43
N VAL A 66 -8.67 -5.59 -15.76
CA VAL A 66 -7.90 -6.83 -15.57
C VAL A 66 -8.48 -7.65 -14.41
N LEU A 67 -8.79 -8.92 -14.69
CA LEU A 67 -9.32 -9.87 -13.71
C LEU A 67 -8.37 -11.04 -13.40
N THR A 68 -7.31 -11.20 -14.18
CA THR A 68 -6.24 -12.19 -13.94
C THR A 68 -4.85 -11.55 -14.03
N ALA A 69 -3.87 -12.13 -13.33
CA ALA A 69 -2.48 -11.67 -13.36
C ALA A 69 -1.54 -12.88 -13.30
N VAL A 70 -0.33 -12.73 -13.84
CA VAL A 70 0.74 -13.73 -13.72
C VAL A 70 1.77 -13.19 -12.71
N PRO A 71 1.78 -13.66 -11.46
CA PRO A 71 2.74 -13.21 -10.46
C PRO A 71 4.17 -13.63 -10.84
N PRO A 72 5.19 -12.76 -10.66
CA PRO A 72 6.55 -13.02 -11.16
C PRO A 72 7.26 -14.27 -10.63
N HIS A 73 6.79 -14.84 -9.52
CA HIS A 73 7.43 -15.94 -8.79
C HIS A 73 6.80 -17.31 -9.07
N ASP A 74 5.62 -17.35 -9.69
CA ASP A 74 4.90 -18.60 -9.98
C ASP A 74 4.77 -18.84 -11.50
N GLY A 75 4.71 -17.77 -12.31
CA GLY A 75 4.60 -17.90 -13.77
C GLY A 75 3.26 -18.47 -14.26
N ARG A 76 2.33 -18.79 -13.35
CA ARG A 76 0.96 -19.21 -13.65
C ARG A 76 -0.01 -18.04 -13.47
N GLU A 77 -1.13 -18.12 -14.17
CA GLU A 77 -2.19 -17.13 -14.08
C GLU A 77 -3.07 -17.36 -12.84
N HIS A 78 -3.39 -16.28 -12.13
CA HIS A 78 -4.29 -16.25 -10.98
C HIS A 78 -5.30 -15.11 -11.09
N GLY A 79 -6.49 -15.30 -10.52
CA GLY A 79 -7.45 -14.19 -10.38
C GLY A 79 -6.86 -13.05 -9.54
N VAL A 80 -7.07 -11.79 -9.94
CA VAL A 80 -6.45 -10.62 -9.27
C VAL A 80 -6.80 -10.53 -7.78
N PHE A 81 -7.96 -11.03 -7.37
CA PHE A 81 -8.40 -11.07 -5.97
C PHE A 81 -7.68 -12.13 -5.12
N ALA A 82 -7.03 -13.11 -5.75
CA ALA A 82 -6.15 -14.06 -5.09
C ALA A 82 -4.69 -13.58 -5.04
N THR A 83 -4.41 -12.35 -5.53
CA THR A 83 -3.06 -11.78 -5.62
C THR A 83 -3.00 -10.36 -5.05
N ARG A 84 -1.78 -9.79 -5.03
CA ARG A 84 -1.53 -8.37 -4.77
C ARG A 84 -1.22 -7.56 -6.04
N SER A 85 -1.70 -8.01 -7.20
CA SER A 85 -1.54 -7.28 -8.47
C SER A 85 -2.09 -5.84 -8.34
N PRO A 86 -1.37 -4.81 -8.84
CA PRO A 86 -1.88 -3.44 -8.87
C PRO A 86 -3.06 -3.29 -9.84
N HIS A 87 -3.10 -4.12 -10.90
CA HIS A 87 -4.17 -4.14 -11.89
C HIS A 87 -5.38 -4.90 -11.34
N ARG A 88 -6.46 -4.17 -11.05
CA ARG A 88 -7.71 -4.66 -10.46
C ARG A 88 -8.82 -3.59 -10.59
N PRO A 89 -10.12 -3.96 -10.47
CA PRO A 89 -11.24 -3.03 -10.67
C PRO A 89 -11.17 -1.71 -9.87
N ASN A 90 -10.79 -1.81 -8.60
CA ASN A 90 -10.50 -0.68 -7.73
C ASN A 90 -9.05 -0.81 -7.26
N PRO A 91 -8.10 -0.11 -7.91
CA PRO A 91 -6.67 -0.28 -7.70
C PRO A 91 -6.20 0.43 -6.42
N ILE A 92 -6.76 -0.01 -5.29
CA ILE A 92 -6.40 0.41 -3.95
C ILE A 92 -5.14 -0.35 -3.57
N GLY A 93 -4.05 0.39 -3.44
CA GLY A 93 -2.83 -0.08 -2.81
C GLY A 93 -3.00 -0.14 -1.29
N PHE A 94 -2.26 -1.07 -0.68
CA PHE A 94 -2.27 -1.33 0.75
C PHE A 94 -0.82 -1.55 1.18
N ALA A 95 -0.36 -0.76 2.14
CA ALA A 95 0.92 -0.95 2.80
C ALA A 95 0.76 -0.88 4.31
N VAL A 96 1.47 -1.76 5.02
CA VAL A 96 1.79 -1.55 6.45
C VAL A 96 3.16 -0.90 6.49
N VAL A 97 3.20 0.33 6.98
CA VAL A 97 4.41 1.15 7.05
C VAL A 97 4.88 1.30 8.48
N GLU A 98 6.19 1.47 8.65
CA GLU A 98 6.78 1.94 9.90
C GLU A 98 6.75 3.47 9.92
N LEU A 99 6.17 4.07 10.97
CA LEU A 99 6.20 5.51 11.19
C LEU A 99 7.49 5.89 11.90
N LEU A 100 8.34 6.66 11.24
CA LEU A 100 9.61 7.10 11.80
C LEU A 100 9.50 8.47 12.47
N GLU A 101 8.74 9.38 11.87
CA GLU A 101 8.62 10.76 12.33
C GLU A 101 7.35 11.41 11.77
N ARG A 102 6.76 12.33 12.53
CA ARG A 102 5.77 13.29 12.03
C ARG A 102 6.37 14.69 12.02
N ARG A 103 6.18 15.41 10.91
CA ARG A 103 6.54 16.83 10.72
C ARG A 103 5.30 17.61 10.27
N GLY A 104 4.50 18.09 11.22
CA GLY A 104 3.22 18.73 10.92
C GLY A 104 2.26 17.76 10.20
N ARG A 105 2.06 17.97 8.90
CA ARG A 105 1.22 17.14 8.01
C ARG A 105 1.97 16.00 7.30
N GLU A 106 3.28 15.94 7.46
CA GLU A 106 4.13 14.95 6.80
C GLU A 106 4.43 13.80 7.74
N LEU A 107 4.18 12.57 7.29
CA LEU A 107 4.58 11.35 8.00
C LEU A 107 5.75 10.72 7.24
N VAL A 108 6.94 10.72 7.85
CA VAL A 108 8.12 10.05 7.31
C VAL A 108 8.02 8.57 7.63
N VAL A 109 8.05 7.73 6.61
CA VAL A 109 7.78 6.29 6.73
C VAL A 109 8.76 5.43 5.93
N LYS A 110 8.86 4.16 6.33
CA LYS A 110 9.45 3.07 5.55
C LYS A 110 8.37 2.09 5.09
N TRP A 111 8.74 1.20 4.18
CA TRP A 111 7.92 0.08 3.70
C TRP A 111 6.73 0.46 2.82
N LEU A 112 6.89 1.52 2.05
CA LEU A 112 5.92 1.97 1.06
C LEU A 112 6.44 1.72 -0.36
N ASP A 113 5.53 1.37 -1.28
CA ASP A 113 5.81 0.89 -2.65
C ASP A 113 4.99 1.65 -3.71
N ALA A 114 4.71 2.93 -3.46
CA ALA A 114 3.91 3.76 -4.34
C ALA A 114 4.76 4.78 -5.12
N VAL A 115 4.36 5.04 -6.36
CA VAL A 115 5.00 6.03 -7.24
C VAL A 115 4.88 7.43 -6.61
N ASN A 116 5.89 8.26 -6.81
CA ASN A 116 5.86 9.63 -6.34
C ASN A 116 4.67 10.39 -6.94
N GLY A 117 3.85 11.00 -6.09
CA GLY A 117 2.62 11.68 -6.47
C GLY A 117 1.36 10.81 -6.34
N THR A 118 1.48 9.53 -5.95
CA THR A 118 0.32 8.68 -5.69
C THR A 118 -0.57 9.26 -4.59
N LEU A 119 -1.88 9.26 -4.82
CA LEU A 119 -2.87 9.83 -3.91
C LEU A 119 -3.16 8.89 -2.73
N VAL A 120 -3.24 9.47 -1.53
CA VAL A 120 -3.60 8.76 -0.30
C VAL A 120 -5.12 8.78 -0.15
N LEU A 121 -5.71 7.64 0.18
CA LEU A 121 -7.14 7.48 0.43
C LEU A 121 -7.45 7.43 1.92
N ASP A 122 -6.62 6.76 2.71
CA ASP A 122 -6.90 6.50 4.12
C ASP A 122 -5.63 6.12 4.89
N ILE A 123 -5.63 6.36 6.20
CA ILE A 123 -4.55 6.03 7.13
C ILE A 123 -5.19 5.43 8.40
N LYS A 124 -4.69 4.29 8.87
CA LYS A 124 -5.18 3.62 10.09
C LYS A 124 -4.02 3.15 10.96
N PRO A 125 -4.19 3.07 12.29
CA PRO A 125 -3.21 2.38 13.14
C PRO A 125 -3.16 0.89 12.75
N TYR A 126 -1.95 0.33 12.64
CA TYR A 126 -1.78 -1.11 12.58
C TYR A 126 -1.88 -1.70 13.98
N SER A 127 -2.67 -2.75 14.14
CA SER A 127 -2.83 -3.49 15.40
C SER A 127 -2.60 -4.97 15.16
N SER A 128 -1.49 -5.49 15.69
CA SER A 128 -1.14 -6.91 15.58
C SER A 128 -2.22 -7.83 16.13
N ALA A 129 -3.03 -7.37 17.08
CA ALA A 129 -4.12 -8.15 17.66
C ALA A 129 -5.26 -8.45 16.68
N ILE A 130 -5.45 -7.64 15.63
CA ILE A 130 -6.57 -7.78 14.69
C ILE A 130 -6.12 -7.88 13.22
N ASP A 131 -4.97 -7.31 12.88
CA ASP A 131 -4.44 -7.28 11.52
C ASP A 131 -3.49 -8.45 11.23
N CYS A 132 -3.06 -9.19 12.26
CA CYS A 132 -2.17 -10.35 12.11
C CYS A 132 -2.93 -11.67 12.30
N VAL A 133 -2.79 -12.57 11.33
CA VAL A 133 -3.18 -13.98 11.43
C VAL A 133 -1.95 -14.81 11.07
N GLU A 134 -1.17 -15.21 12.06
CA GLU A 134 0.17 -15.80 11.87
C GLU A 134 0.17 -17.06 11.00
N ASN A 135 -0.91 -17.84 11.03
CA ASN A 135 -1.05 -19.09 10.30
C ASN A 135 -1.89 -18.98 9.02
N ALA A 136 -2.10 -17.77 8.50
CA ALA A 136 -2.77 -17.55 7.22
C ALA A 136 -1.99 -18.21 6.07
N ARG A 137 -2.73 -18.71 5.06
CA ARG A 137 -2.15 -19.44 3.93
C ARG A 137 -2.69 -18.94 2.60
N VAL A 138 -1.83 -19.00 1.58
CA VAL A 138 -2.19 -18.81 0.17
C VAL A 138 -1.84 -20.11 -0.54
N GLY A 139 -2.85 -20.90 -0.92
CA GLY A 139 -2.64 -22.27 -1.38
C GLY A 139 -1.67 -22.41 -2.56
N TRP A 140 -1.69 -21.47 -3.49
CA TRP A 140 -0.81 -21.50 -4.67
C TRP A 140 0.62 -20.99 -4.41
N PHE A 141 0.91 -20.36 -3.26
CA PHE A 141 2.31 -20.09 -2.84
C PHE A 141 3.01 -21.39 -2.43
N GLU A 142 2.32 -22.28 -1.71
CA GLU A 142 2.90 -23.54 -1.22
C GLU A 142 3.27 -24.51 -2.36
N GLU A 143 2.67 -24.37 -3.54
CA GLU A 143 3.00 -25.19 -4.72
C GLU A 143 4.31 -24.77 -5.41
N VAL A 144 4.70 -23.50 -5.24
CA VAL A 144 5.97 -22.96 -5.77
C VAL A 144 7.14 -23.46 -4.94
N ASP A 145 7.01 -23.45 -3.60
CA ASP A 145 8.08 -23.86 -2.67
C ASP A 145 8.33 -25.39 -2.66
N ARG A 146 7.48 -26.19 -3.31
CA ARG A 146 7.62 -27.66 -3.42
C ARG A 146 8.38 -28.12 -4.68
N LYS A 147 8.82 -27.19 -5.53
CA LYS A 147 9.60 -27.46 -6.73
C LYS A 147 11.04 -26.98 -6.58
#